data_AF-A0A532CGP2-F1
#
_entry.id   AF-A0A532CGP2-F1
#
_cell.length_a   1.000
_cell.length_b   1.000
_cell.length_c   1.000
_cell.angle_alpha   90.00
_cell.angle_beta   90.00
_cell.angle_gamma   90.00
#
_symmetry.space_group_name_H-M   'P 1'
#
loop_
_entity.id
_entity.type
_entity.pdbx_description
1 polymer ?
#
loop_
_entity_poly.entity_id
_entity_poly.type
_entity_poly.pdbx_seq_one_letter_code
_entity_poly.pdbx_strand_id
1 'polypeptide(L)'
;WGHARPFAFEPGYAAGTGIRRFLCGTQPVLSMRTLKGALDIWNDVDMTAVRKKSIALADLFIELVETRCGTYGLTLESTRDGEKRGSQISFMHEHGYQIMRALIERGVIGDFRAPSTMRFGFTPLYVGYADVWQAVEVLEDILRTGAWKDARFAIKAAVT
;
A
#
# COMPACT_ATOMS: atom_id res chain seq x y z
N TRP A 1 4.67 30.11 -6.01
CA TRP A 1 4.93 31.20 -5.07
C TRP A 1 3.65 31.65 -4.41
N GLY A 2 3.71 31.92 -3.10
CA GLY A 2 2.57 32.32 -2.28
C GLY A 2 2.27 33.81 -2.30
N HIS A 3 3.22 34.64 -2.74
CA HIS A 3 3.00 36.07 -2.93
C HIS A 3 1.99 36.32 -4.06
N ALA A 4 1.13 37.34 -3.89
CA ALA A 4 0.15 37.74 -4.90
C ALA A 4 0.83 38.26 -6.19
N ARG A 5 2.00 38.88 -6.07
CA ARG A 5 2.79 39.44 -7.17
C ARG A 5 4.26 39.00 -7.07
N PRO A 6 4.60 37.72 -7.31
CA PRO A 6 5.90 37.15 -6.96
C PRO A 6 7.09 37.74 -7.73
N PHE A 7 6.81 38.48 -8.81
CA PHE A 7 7.81 39.16 -9.63
C PHE A 7 7.80 40.69 -9.46
N ALA A 8 7.03 41.24 -8.51
CA ALA A 8 7.06 42.67 -8.20
C ALA A 8 8.30 43.07 -7.37
N PHE A 9 9.01 42.10 -6.77
CA PHE A 9 10.21 42.31 -5.94
C PHE A 9 10.05 43.37 -4.83
N GLU A 10 8.84 43.49 -4.29
CA GLU A 10 8.55 44.42 -3.19
C GLU A 10 8.97 43.83 -1.84
N PRO A 11 9.41 44.66 -0.87
CA PRO A 11 9.77 44.17 0.47
C PRO A 11 8.58 43.60 1.26
N GLY A 12 7.36 44.08 0.99
CA GLY A 12 6.15 43.66 1.69
C GLY A 12 5.57 42.37 1.10
N TYR A 13 5.17 41.43 1.96
CA TYR A 13 4.44 40.24 1.55
C TYR A 13 2.93 40.50 1.49
N ALA A 14 2.35 40.38 0.30
CA ALA A 14 0.91 40.23 0.09
C ALA A 14 0.59 38.76 -0.26
N ALA A 15 -0.24 38.10 0.54
CA ALA A 15 -0.65 36.72 0.28
C ALA A 15 -1.50 36.61 -0.99
N GLY A 16 -1.24 35.59 -1.81
CA GLY A 16 -2.10 35.22 -2.93
C GLY A 16 -3.49 34.78 -2.48
N THR A 17 -4.44 34.77 -3.41
CA THR A 17 -5.82 34.34 -3.13
C THR A 17 -5.93 32.81 -2.99
N GLY A 18 -6.89 32.34 -2.18
CA GLY A 18 -7.17 30.92 -1.99
C GLY A 18 -5.96 30.09 -1.58
N ILE A 19 -5.86 28.87 -2.13
CA ILE A 19 -4.81 27.89 -1.81
C ILE A 19 -3.41 28.31 -2.27
N ARG A 20 -3.29 29.23 -3.24
CA ARG A 20 -1.99 29.67 -3.76
C ARG A 20 -1.08 30.25 -2.68
N ARG A 21 -1.64 30.86 -1.62
CA ARG A 21 -0.86 31.40 -0.49
C ARG A 21 -0.01 30.36 0.25
N PHE A 22 -0.31 29.07 0.12
CA PHE A 22 0.46 27.97 0.72
C PHE A 22 1.68 27.56 -0.13
N LEU A 23 1.83 28.10 -1.34
CA LEU A 23 3.04 27.89 -2.13
C LEU A 23 4.20 28.70 -1.55
N CYS A 24 5.40 28.14 -1.56
CA CYS A 24 6.60 28.84 -1.10
C CYS A 24 7.56 29.10 -2.28
N GLY A 25 8.62 28.30 -2.38
CA GLY A 25 9.65 28.45 -3.40
C GLY A 25 9.34 27.84 -4.76
N THR A 26 10.37 27.76 -5.58
CA THR A 26 10.35 27.07 -6.88
C THR A 26 10.08 25.58 -6.67
N GLN A 27 9.18 25.03 -7.47
CA GLN A 27 8.75 23.63 -7.34
C GLN A 27 9.71 22.68 -8.08
N PRO A 28 9.83 21.41 -7.67
CA PRO A 28 10.65 20.42 -8.38
C PRO A 28 9.98 20.02 -9.71
N VAL A 29 10.28 20.78 -10.77
CA VAL A 29 9.55 20.72 -12.05
C VAL A 29 9.50 19.32 -12.66
N LEU A 30 10.59 18.54 -12.57
CA LEU A 30 10.63 17.18 -13.11
C LEU A 30 9.65 16.24 -12.37
N SER A 31 9.68 16.22 -11.03
CA SER A 31 8.75 15.43 -10.22
C SER A 31 7.29 15.88 -10.39
N MET A 32 7.06 17.18 -10.60
CA MET A 32 5.71 17.68 -10.89
C MET A 32 5.18 17.20 -12.25
N ARG A 33 6.06 17.04 -13.25
CA ARG A 33 5.67 16.50 -14.57
C ARG A 33 5.36 15.01 -14.50
N THR A 34 6.12 14.23 -13.73
CA THR A 34 5.82 12.80 -13.54
C THR A 34 4.51 12.59 -12.78
N LEU A 35 4.25 13.38 -11.73
CA LEU A 35 2.97 13.38 -11.02
C LEU A 35 1.80 13.68 -11.96
N LYS A 36 1.95 14.67 -12.87
CA LYS A 36 0.91 14.96 -13.85
C LYS A 36 0.60 13.73 -14.71
N GLY A 37 1.61 13.06 -15.25
CA GLY A 37 1.42 11.86 -16.06
C GLY A 37 0.74 10.72 -15.28
N ALA A 38 1.10 10.53 -14.01
CA ALA A 38 0.42 9.56 -13.14
C ALA A 38 -1.05 9.93 -12.87
N LEU A 39 -1.36 11.22 -12.81
CA LEU A 39 -2.73 11.71 -12.59
C LEU A 39 -3.60 11.62 -13.85
N ASP A 40 -2.99 11.69 -15.05
CA ASP A 40 -3.73 11.69 -16.31
C ASP A 40 -4.55 10.40 -16.52
N ILE A 41 -4.10 9.27 -15.95
CA ILE A 41 -4.82 7.98 -15.96
C ILE A 41 -6.23 8.11 -15.38
N TRP A 42 -6.43 8.96 -14.37
CA TRP A 42 -7.73 9.12 -13.70
C TRP A 42 -8.77 9.84 -14.55
N ASN A 43 -8.39 10.46 -15.67
CA ASN A 43 -9.37 11.02 -16.61
C ASN A 43 -10.16 9.92 -17.33
N ASP A 44 -9.59 8.72 -17.46
CA ASP A 44 -10.17 7.59 -18.19
C ASP A 44 -10.69 6.49 -17.25
N VAL A 45 -10.68 6.73 -15.94
CA VAL A 45 -11.02 5.73 -14.91
C VAL A 45 -12.12 6.24 -14.00
N ASP A 46 -13.18 5.45 -13.84
CA ASP A 46 -14.21 5.70 -12.84
C ASP A 46 -13.74 5.28 -11.45
N MET A 47 -13.68 6.24 -10.52
CA MET A 47 -13.34 6.02 -9.11
C MET A 47 -14.28 5.03 -8.42
N THR A 48 -15.55 4.96 -8.83
CA THR A 48 -16.53 4.02 -8.27
C THR A 48 -16.19 2.59 -8.67
N ALA A 49 -15.84 2.37 -9.95
CA ALA A 49 -15.34 1.08 -10.43
C ALA A 49 -14.04 0.65 -9.75
N VAL A 50 -13.09 1.58 -9.57
CA VAL A 50 -11.84 1.33 -8.83
C VAL A 50 -12.13 0.91 -7.39
N ARG A 51 -13.03 1.63 -6.71
CA ARG A 51 -13.42 1.32 -5.34
C ARG A 51 -14.08 -0.06 -5.23
N LYS A 52 -15.00 -0.38 -6.13
CA LYS A 52 -15.65 -1.70 -6.19
C LYS A 52 -14.63 -2.82 -6.38
N LYS A 53 -13.67 -2.65 -7.29
CA LYS A 53 -12.59 -3.64 -7.52
C LYS A 53 -11.63 -3.74 -6.32
N SER A 54 -11.31 -2.63 -5.66
CA SER A 54 -10.52 -2.60 -4.42
C SER A 54 -11.14 -3.47 -3.32
N ILE A 55 -12.44 -3.29 -3.07
CA ILE A 55 -13.18 -4.08 -2.08
C ILE A 55 -13.15 -5.56 -2.48
N ALA A 56 -13.50 -5.88 -3.72
CA ALA A 56 -13.56 -7.27 -4.20
C ALA A 56 -12.22 -8.00 -4.13
N LEU A 57 -11.10 -7.36 -4.52
CA LEU A 57 -9.76 -7.95 -4.41
C LEU A 57 -9.40 -8.26 -2.95
N ALA A 58 -9.72 -7.33 -2.05
CA ALA A 58 -9.34 -7.48 -0.66
C ALA A 58 -10.28 -8.43 0.11
N ASP A 59 -11.57 -8.49 -0.25
CA ASP A 59 -12.51 -9.50 0.27
C ASP A 59 -12.07 -10.90 -0.16
N LEU A 60 -11.71 -11.06 -1.45
CA LEU A 60 -11.14 -12.31 -1.96
C LEU A 60 -9.88 -12.70 -1.17
N PHE A 61 -8.97 -11.75 -0.92
CA PHE A 61 -7.77 -12.03 -0.15
C PHE A 61 -8.09 -12.48 1.28
N ILE A 62 -9.01 -11.80 1.98
CA ILE A 62 -9.43 -12.21 3.33
C ILE A 62 -9.99 -13.63 3.29
N GLU A 63 -10.92 -13.91 2.38
CA GLU A 63 -11.55 -15.23 2.25
C GLU A 63 -10.51 -16.33 2.01
N LEU A 64 -9.61 -16.13 1.05
CA LEU A 64 -8.58 -17.11 0.71
C LEU A 64 -7.59 -17.33 1.88
N VAL A 65 -7.17 -16.27 2.56
CA VAL A 65 -6.26 -16.39 3.71
C VAL A 65 -6.94 -17.14 4.86
N GLU A 66 -8.19 -16.84 5.17
CA GLU A 66 -8.89 -17.50 6.27
C GLU A 66 -9.19 -18.97 5.98
N THR A 67 -9.61 -19.28 4.75
CA THR A 67 -9.94 -20.66 4.35
C THR A 67 -8.71 -21.54 4.21
N ARG A 68 -7.60 -21.01 3.69
CA ARG A 68 -6.39 -21.79 3.38
C ARG A 68 -5.30 -21.71 4.43
N CYS A 69 -5.22 -20.59 5.14
CA CYS A 69 -4.14 -20.30 6.09
C CYS A 69 -4.62 -20.10 7.54
N GLY A 70 -5.92 -20.19 7.82
CA GLY A 70 -6.49 -19.89 9.15
C GLY A 70 -5.96 -20.77 10.29
N THR A 71 -5.42 -21.95 9.99
CA THR A 71 -4.83 -22.85 11.01
C THR A 71 -3.41 -22.47 11.42
N TYR A 72 -2.77 -21.51 10.75
CA TYR A 72 -1.38 -21.11 11.00
C TYR A 72 -1.26 -19.85 11.88
N GLY A 73 -2.26 -19.54 12.69
CA GLY A 73 -2.16 -18.45 13.69
C GLY A 73 -2.19 -17.03 13.09
N LEU A 74 -2.75 -16.86 11.89
CA LEU A 74 -3.02 -15.55 11.32
C LEU A 74 -4.29 -14.95 11.94
N THR A 75 -4.19 -13.69 12.37
CA THR A 75 -5.35 -12.94 12.88
C THR A 75 -5.62 -11.75 11.99
N LEU A 76 -6.83 -11.64 11.44
CA LEU A 76 -7.24 -10.47 10.66
C LEU A 76 -7.34 -9.24 11.58
N GLU A 77 -6.59 -8.18 11.27
CA GLU A 77 -6.65 -6.91 12.01
C GLU A 77 -7.54 -5.87 11.32
N SER A 78 -7.65 -5.95 10.00
CA SER A 78 -8.54 -5.07 9.24
C SER A 78 -10.01 -5.43 9.50
N THR A 79 -10.91 -4.44 9.52
CA THR A 79 -12.35 -4.73 9.54
C THR A 79 -12.73 -5.57 8.31
N ARG A 80 -13.69 -6.48 8.47
CA ARG A 80 -14.28 -7.24 7.34
C ARG A 80 -15.18 -6.37 6.47
N ASP A 81 -15.77 -5.34 7.07
CA ASP A 81 -16.67 -4.43 6.37
C ASP A 81 -15.89 -3.64 5.31
N GLY A 82 -16.05 -4.06 4.05
CA GLY A 82 -15.40 -3.48 2.87
C GLY A 82 -15.61 -1.98 2.77
N GLU A 83 -16.78 -1.48 3.19
CA GLU A 83 -17.11 -0.05 3.15
C GLU A 83 -16.42 0.77 4.25
N LYS A 84 -15.93 0.12 5.31
CA LYS A 84 -15.24 0.76 6.44
C LYS A 84 -13.72 0.61 6.41
N ARG A 85 -13.14 0.19 5.28
CA ARG A 85 -11.69 0.03 5.10
C ARG A 85 -11.19 0.62 3.79
N GLY A 86 -9.94 1.07 3.80
CA GLY A 86 -9.21 1.47 2.60
C GLY A 86 -8.82 0.27 1.72
N SER A 87 -7.85 0.48 0.84
CA SER A 87 -7.39 -0.54 -0.12
C SER A 87 -6.16 -1.32 0.36
N GLN A 88 -6.14 -1.70 1.63
CA GLN A 88 -5.08 -2.51 2.24
C GLN A 88 -5.69 -3.50 3.24
N ILE A 89 -5.05 -4.66 3.41
CA ILE A 89 -5.39 -5.67 4.42
C ILE A 89 -4.19 -5.93 5.31
N SER A 90 -4.44 -6.02 6.61
CA SER A 90 -3.46 -6.38 7.62
C SER A 90 -3.84 -7.68 8.31
N PHE A 91 -2.88 -8.60 8.37
CA PHE A 91 -2.93 -9.80 9.20
C PHE A 91 -1.79 -9.75 10.22
N MET A 92 -2.09 -10.09 11.46
CA MET A 92 -1.11 -10.26 12.52
C MET A 92 -0.61 -11.71 12.56
N HIS A 93 0.69 -11.87 12.79
CA HIS A 93 1.32 -13.13 13.17
C HIS A 93 2.53 -12.85 14.07
N GLU A 94 2.78 -13.67 15.09
CA GLU A 94 3.92 -13.50 16.01
C GLU A 94 5.27 -13.37 15.26
N HIS A 95 5.41 -14.15 14.19
CA HIS A 95 6.57 -14.14 13.28
C HIS A 95 6.32 -13.38 11.96
N GLY A 96 5.46 -12.36 11.99
CA GLY A 96 5.05 -11.61 10.79
C GLY A 96 6.22 -11.00 10.01
N TYR A 97 7.31 -10.61 10.71
CA TYR A 97 8.52 -10.10 10.04
C TYR A 97 9.15 -11.16 9.14
N GLN A 98 9.39 -12.36 9.67
CA GLN A 98 10.03 -13.46 8.96
C GLN A 98 9.16 -13.94 7.79
N ILE A 99 7.84 -14.04 8.01
CA ILE A 99 6.90 -14.44 6.97
C ILE A 99 6.89 -13.41 5.83
N MET A 100 6.81 -12.11 6.14
CA MET A 100 6.87 -11.06 5.12
C MET A 100 8.19 -11.07 4.35
N ARG A 101 9.32 -11.34 5.03
CA ARG A 101 10.62 -11.48 4.35
C ARG A 101 10.65 -12.68 3.39
N ALA A 102 10.08 -13.81 3.80
CA ALA A 102 9.96 -14.99 2.95
C ALA A 102 9.03 -14.75 1.74
N LEU A 103 7.94 -13.99 1.93
CA LEU A 103 7.04 -13.56 0.85
C LEU A 103 7.78 -12.68 -0.16
N ILE A 104 8.51 -11.67 0.32
CA ILE A 104 9.26 -10.74 -0.54
C ILE A 104 10.31 -11.49 -1.37
N GLU A 105 11.01 -12.45 -0.78
CA GLU A 105 11.98 -13.27 -1.54
C GLU A 105 11.32 -14.09 -2.65
N ARG A 106 10.06 -14.50 -2.46
CA ARG A 106 9.26 -15.22 -3.46
C ARG A 106 8.45 -14.28 -4.39
N GLY A 107 8.75 -12.98 -4.37
CA GLY A 107 8.14 -11.99 -5.26
C GLY A 107 6.77 -11.45 -4.81
N VAL A 108 6.27 -11.84 -3.63
CA VAL A 108 5.04 -11.28 -3.05
C VAL A 108 5.42 -10.12 -2.12
N ILE A 109 5.29 -8.90 -2.62
CA ILE A 109 5.80 -7.70 -1.95
C ILE A 109 4.68 -7.03 -1.13
N GLY A 110 4.77 -7.18 0.19
CA GLY A 110 4.01 -6.37 1.16
C GLY A 110 4.94 -5.56 2.06
N ASP A 111 4.44 -5.12 3.21
CA ASP A 111 5.28 -4.50 4.24
C ASP A 111 4.98 -5.05 5.64
N PHE A 112 5.98 -4.96 6.51
CA PHE A 112 5.86 -5.33 7.92
C PHE A 112 5.73 -4.08 8.79
N ARG A 113 4.78 -4.10 9.72
CA ARG A 113 4.61 -3.09 10.75
C ARG A 113 4.80 -3.74 12.12
N ALA A 114 5.77 -3.23 12.87
CA ALA A 114 6.00 -3.67 14.23
C ALA A 114 4.71 -3.46 15.07
N PRO A 115 4.40 -4.36 16.02
CA PRO A 115 5.25 -5.49 16.43
C PRO A 115 5.08 -6.77 15.61
N SER A 116 3.98 -6.97 14.88
CA SER A 116 3.60 -8.29 14.35
C SER A 116 2.69 -8.25 13.10
N THR A 117 2.50 -7.08 12.49
CA THR A 117 1.52 -6.88 11.41
C THR A 117 2.18 -7.05 10.04
N MET A 118 1.59 -7.90 9.21
CA MET A 118 1.86 -8.00 7.78
C MET A 118 0.78 -7.28 7.00
N ARG A 119 1.17 -6.33 6.15
CA ARG A 119 0.26 -5.48 5.40
C ARG A 119 0.40 -5.70 3.90
N PHE A 120 -0.74 -5.83 3.23
CA PHE A 120 -0.87 -6.06 1.79
C PHE A 120 -1.69 -4.92 1.18
N GLY A 121 -1.12 -4.25 0.18
CA GLY A 121 -1.79 -3.18 -0.55
C GLY A 121 -2.46 -3.70 -1.81
N PHE A 122 -3.68 -3.25 -2.08
CA PHE A 122 -4.42 -3.60 -3.30
C PHE A 122 -4.58 -2.34 -4.14
N THR A 123 -4.00 -2.34 -5.33
CA THR A 123 -4.00 -1.20 -6.26
C THR A 123 -4.74 -1.62 -7.53
N PRO A 124 -6.06 -1.36 -7.62
CA PRO A 124 -6.94 -2.03 -8.59
C PRO A 124 -6.62 -1.72 -10.07
N LEU A 125 -5.85 -0.66 -10.32
CA LEU A 125 -5.41 -0.29 -11.67
C LEU A 125 -4.51 -1.35 -12.30
N TYR A 126 -3.72 -2.07 -11.49
CA TYR A 126 -2.74 -3.02 -12.00
C TYR A 126 -2.66 -4.34 -11.23
N VAL A 127 -3.38 -4.48 -10.11
CA VAL A 127 -3.55 -5.76 -9.41
C VAL A 127 -4.81 -6.47 -9.93
N GLY A 128 -4.65 -7.73 -10.29
CA GLY A 128 -5.70 -8.64 -10.73
C GLY A 128 -6.05 -9.71 -9.68
N TYR A 129 -7.16 -10.40 -9.90
CA TYR A 129 -7.61 -11.49 -9.02
C TYR A 129 -6.64 -12.69 -9.03
N ALA A 130 -5.98 -12.95 -10.16
CA ALA A 130 -4.96 -14.00 -10.26
C ALA A 130 -3.74 -13.69 -9.37
N ASP A 131 -3.32 -12.42 -9.28
CA ASP A 131 -2.23 -12.01 -8.40
C ASP A 131 -2.58 -12.27 -6.93
N VAL A 132 -3.84 -12.01 -6.55
CA VAL A 132 -4.36 -12.29 -5.19
C VAL A 132 -4.30 -13.78 -4.90
N TRP A 133 -4.77 -14.62 -5.82
CA TRP A 133 -4.73 -16.07 -5.68
C TRP A 133 -3.29 -16.58 -5.50
N GLN A 134 -2.40 -16.18 -6.41
CA GLN A 134 -0.98 -16.58 -6.39
C GLN A 134 -0.29 -16.12 -5.11
N ALA A 135 -0.59 -14.90 -4.63
CA ALA A 135 -0.03 -14.40 -3.38
C ALA A 135 -0.44 -15.27 -2.17
N VAL A 136 -1.70 -15.73 -2.12
CA VAL A 136 -2.17 -16.62 -1.05
C VAL A 136 -1.59 -18.02 -1.18
N GLU A 137 -1.43 -18.55 -2.39
CA GLU A 137 -0.74 -19.85 -2.60
C GLU A 137 0.70 -19.80 -2.07
N VAL A 138 1.43 -18.72 -2.35
CA VAL A 138 2.79 -18.52 -1.84
C VAL A 138 2.80 -18.39 -0.32
N LEU A 139 1.86 -17.63 0.26
CA LEU A 139 1.72 -17.49 1.72
C LEU A 139 1.45 -18.84 2.38
N GLU A 140 0.49 -19.60 1.87
CA GLU A 140 0.14 -20.92 2.38
C GLU A 140 1.35 -21.86 2.33
N ASP A 141 2.09 -21.88 1.21
CA ASP A 141 3.29 -22.72 1.10
C ASP A 141 4.36 -22.33 2.12
N ILE A 142 4.62 -21.02 2.31
CA ILE A 142 5.55 -20.52 3.33
C ILE A 142 5.15 -20.99 4.72
N LEU A 143 3.87 -20.89 5.08
CA LEU A 143 3.36 -21.26 6.39
C LEU A 143 3.40 -22.78 6.61
N ARG A 144 2.94 -23.55 5.62
CA ARG A 144 2.87 -25.02 5.64
C ARG A 144 4.26 -25.65 5.72
N THR A 145 5.21 -25.16 4.93
CA THR A 145 6.59 -25.68 4.90
C THR A 145 7.45 -25.13 6.04
N GLY A 146 7.03 -24.03 6.67
CA GLY A 146 7.82 -23.32 7.65
C GLY A 146 9.04 -22.62 7.04
N ALA A 147 9.04 -22.31 5.74
CA ALA A 147 10.18 -21.67 5.06
C ALA A 147 10.63 -20.37 5.73
N TRP A 148 9.71 -19.64 6.36
CA TRP A 148 10.00 -18.42 7.12
C TRP A 148 10.91 -18.65 8.35
N LYS A 149 11.08 -19.89 8.81
CA LYS A 149 11.95 -20.25 9.96
C LYS A 149 13.43 -20.25 9.61
N ASP A 150 13.79 -20.14 8.33
CA ASP A 150 15.19 -19.99 7.93
C ASP A 150 15.82 -18.77 8.64
N ALA A 151 16.99 -18.99 9.25
CA ALA A 151 17.69 -18.00 10.05
C ALA A 151 17.93 -16.67 9.29
N ARG A 152 18.04 -16.72 7.96
CA ARG A 152 18.22 -15.52 7.13
C ARG A 152 17.04 -14.54 7.19
N PHE A 153 15.83 -15.02 7.49
CA PHE A 153 14.64 -14.17 7.62
C PHE A 153 14.49 -13.54 9.01
N ALA A 154 15.20 -14.05 10.02
CA ALA A 154 15.20 -13.49 11.37
C ALA A 154 16.10 -12.24 11.50
N ILE A 155 16.99 -12.01 10.53
CA ILE A 155 17.89 -10.86 10.53
C ILE A 155 17.11 -9.60 10.18
N LYS A 156 16.88 -8.75 11.19
CA LYS A 156 16.22 -7.46 10.98
C LYS A 156 17.13 -6.53 10.17
N ALA A 157 16.74 -6.24 8.94
CA ALA A 157 17.38 -5.21 8.14
C ALA A 157 17.22 -3.84 8.82
N ALA A 158 18.27 -3.01 8.80
CA ALA A 158 18.31 -1.70 9.45
C ALA A 158 17.28 -0.69 8.89
N VAL A 159 16.68 -0.99 7.73
CA VAL A 159 15.68 -0.16 7.06
C VAL A 159 14.67 -1.10 6.39
N THR A 160 13.39 -0.98 6.75
CA THR A 160 12.24 -1.52 5.99
C THR A 160 11.38 -0.36 5.55
#